data_AF-M4CZS0-F1
#
_entry.id   AF-M4CZS0-F1
#
_cell.length_a   1.000
_cell.length_b   1.000
_cell.length_c   1.000
_cell.angle_alpha   90.00
_cell.angle_beta   90.00
_cell.angle_gamma   90.00
#
_symmetry.space_group_name_H-M   'P 1'
#
loop_
_entity.id
_entity.type
_entity.pdbx_description
1 polymer ?
#
loop_
_entity_poly.entity_id
_entity_poly.type
_entity_poly.pdbx_seq_one_letter_code
_entity_poly.pdbx_strand_id
1 'polypeptide(L)'
;MPRATENLAPSLEREKDTTRNNKEVVTEVELHKDPTLGIDKDHVDIAKDNEKGKEDAYADLAMNEEMMENDDLLDEISEEVQAFEKELEDERIEAISQLSPSRKDRLSLTKLKEPSEVQGGEVVARGTSNKPALGKIDTTIAQTIGKRRGSRSPDLKGAAASKKLATRGRLSPKAKLLKPSREPSASARNSLKFPRHEGSTDTSKEKHRTLKEAVKESFMASKVNPIENIKFIDSLSRLGVSYHFEIDIIEQLGNSFDSLDFNRLIRHDECDLYTVGLLFQVFRQFGFKLSADVFEKFKSEDGKFKEHLVADTSGILSLYEASQWNTHGEDIIDQALAFSSCHLKEISFQSIPQHLAVRIKNALKHPYHRGISRIETRKYISYYEAEEKRDAVLLEFAKIDFNMLQILHRTELACVTRWYEEMEIKSKVTYTRHRVAEAYLWSIGAYFEPQYSQARVKTAVALIIFTMLDDTYDAYGTMEELEIFSDAIEKWLPAPPNMIPESMKYVYRIMVDFYEKLDEEFENEGRSGMGDVANLDAFEWLSSNPKIRVASEKISRFTDDISSYEVSN
;
A
#
# COMPACT_ATOMS: atom_id res chain seq x y z
N MET A 1 25.15 9.19 -45.44
CA MET A 1 25.38 9.60 -46.85
C MET A 1 26.85 9.97 -47.03
N PRO A 2 27.40 9.93 -48.26
CA PRO A 2 27.20 8.97 -49.37
C PRO A 2 28.58 8.32 -49.75
N ARG A 3 28.73 7.23 -50.50
CA ARG A 3 28.28 6.80 -51.86
C ARG A 3 28.36 5.25 -51.90
N ALA A 4 27.58 4.47 -52.66
CA ALA A 4 27.39 4.40 -54.12
C ALA A 4 28.68 4.05 -54.89
N THR A 5 28.65 3.28 -55.99
CA THR A 5 27.55 2.73 -56.83
C THR A 5 27.34 1.21 -56.57
N GLU A 6 26.85 0.26 -57.41
CA GLU A 6 26.46 0.15 -58.84
C GLU A 6 25.33 -0.93 -59.03
N ASN A 7 25.22 -1.60 -60.19
CA ASN A 7 24.17 -2.57 -60.56
C ASN A 7 24.74 -3.77 -61.37
N LEU A 8 23.97 -4.87 -61.51
CA LEU A 8 23.71 -5.54 -62.80
C LEU A 8 22.63 -6.63 -62.71
N ALA A 9 21.84 -6.79 -63.79
CA ALA A 9 20.88 -7.88 -64.01
C ALA A 9 20.97 -8.34 -65.48
N PRO A 10 20.66 -9.61 -65.77
CA PRO A 10 19.61 -9.92 -66.77
C PRO A 10 18.82 -11.22 -66.45
N SER A 11 17.80 -11.68 -67.19
CA SER A 11 16.71 -11.09 -68.00
C SER A 11 15.95 -12.25 -68.69
N LEU A 12 14.60 -12.20 -68.78
CA LEU A 12 13.75 -12.99 -69.71
C LEU A 12 13.69 -14.54 -69.43
N GLU A 13 12.71 -15.34 -69.86
CA GLU A 13 11.48 -15.09 -70.65
C GLU A 13 10.33 -16.12 -70.40
N ARG A 14 9.11 -15.77 -70.88
CA ARG A 14 7.93 -16.56 -71.40
C ARG A 14 7.86 -18.11 -71.23
N GLU A 15 6.69 -18.80 -71.23
CA GLU A 15 5.39 -18.45 -71.83
C GLU A 15 4.13 -19.12 -71.17
N LYS A 16 2.96 -18.83 -71.76
CA LYS A 16 1.52 -19.05 -71.44
C LYS A 16 1.08 -20.56 -71.37
N ASP A 17 -0.15 -20.98 -71.04
CA ASP A 17 -1.43 -20.66 -71.73
C ASP A 17 -2.76 -20.78 -70.93
N THR A 18 -3.51 -19.66 -70.93
CA THR A 18 -4.97 -19.45 -71.10
C THR A 18 -6.08 -20.43 -70.64
N THR A 19 -6.91 -19.92 -69.70
CA THR A 19 -8.41 -19.87 -69.71
C THR A 19 -9.24 -21.17 -69.61
N ARG A 20 -10.53 -21.18 -69.23
CA ARG A 20 -11.63 -20.19 -69.07
C ARG A 20 -12.53 -20.67 -67.88
N ASN A 21 -13.41 -19.91 -67.21
CA ASN A 21 -14.52 -19.10 -67.75
C ASN A 21 -15.19 -18.24 -66.65
N ASN A 22 -15.63 -17.02 -67.00
CA ASN A 22 -16.88 -16.29 -66.60
C ASN A 22 -17.48 -16.41 -65.17
N LYS A 23 -18.02 -15.35 -64.54
CA LYS A 23 -18.28 -13.95 -64.96
C LYS A 23 -18.63 -13.09 -63.73
N GLU A 24 -18.25 -11.82 -63.73
CA GLU A 24 -18.76 -10.78 -62.82
C GLU A 24 -19.62 -9.75 -63.58
N VAL A 25 -20.59 -9.14 -62.89
CA VAL A 25 -21.09 -7.77 -63.14
C VAL A 25 -21.46 -7.17 -61.78
N VAL A 26 -21.08 -5.91 -61.55
CA VAL A 26 -21.32 -5.16 -60.30
C VAL A 26 -22.39 -4.09 -60.52
N THR A 27 -23.22 -3.83 -59.49
CA THR A 27 -23.89 -2.53 -59.29
C THR A 27 -24.17 -2.26 -57.82
N GLU A 28 -23.92 -1.02 -57.40
CA GLU A 28 -24.28 -0.41 -56.11
C GLU A 28 -25.77 0.06 -56.14
N VAL A 29 -26.45 0.57 -55.09
CA VAL A 29 -26.12 0.87 -53.67
C VAL A 29 -27.42 0.94 -52.82
N GLU A 30 -27.25 1.22 -51.51
CA GLU A 30 -28.21 1.84 -50.56
C GLU A 30 -29.10 0.96 -49.63
N LEU A 31 -29.47 1.57 -48.49
CA LEU A 31 -30.05 0.91 -47.30
C LEU A 31 -31.52 1.31 -47.08
N HIS A 32 -32.31 0.42 -46.46
CA HIS A 32 -33.31 0.83 -45.45
C HIS A 32 -33.61 -0.26 -44.39
N LYS A 33 -34.37 0.15 -43.37
CA LYS A 33 -34.68 -0.48 -42.06
C LYS A 33 -35.64 -1.70 -42.21
N ASP A 34 -36.05 -2.48 -41.19
CA ASP A 34 -36.24 -2.21 -39.74
C ASP A 34 -36.21 -3.54 -38.89
N PRO A 35 -36.86 -3.77 -37.69
CA PRO A 35 -36.11 -4.31 -36.55
C PRO A 35 -36.70 -5.51 -35.74
N THR A 36 -35.97 -5.92 -34.69
CA THR A 36 -36.40 -6.61 -33.44
C THR A 36 -37.14 -7.97 -33.48
N LEU A 37 -36.49 -8.99 -32.88
CA LEU A 37 -37.02 -10.12 -32.09
C LEU A 37 -35.80 -10.96 -31.64
N GLY A 38 -35.66 -11.49 -30.42
CA GLY A 38 -36.35 -11.28 -29.13
C GLY A 38 -35.44 -11.84 -28.00
N ILE A 39 -35.54 -11.34 -26.77
CA ILE A 39 -34.65 -11.76 -25.66
C ILE A 39 -35.21 -13.02 -24.98
N ASP A 40 -34.42 -14.09 -24.97
CA ASP A 40 -34.73 -15.31 -24.21
C ASP A 40 -34.22 -15.23 -22.76
N LYS A 41 -34.84 -15.97 -21.83
CA LYS A 41 -34.80 -15.64 -20.39
C LYS A 41 -33.80 -16.44 -19.54
N ASP A 42 -33.22 -17.51 -20.06
CA ASP A 42 -32.56 -18.52 -19.23
C ASP A 42 -31.12 -18.19 -18.78
N HIS A 43 -30.64 -16.97 -19.04
CA HIS A 43 -29.32 -16.49 -18.58
C HIS A 43 -29.33 -15.70 -17.26
N VAL A 44 -30.48 -15.49 -16.62
CA VAL A 44 -30.60 -14.59 -15.45
C VAL A 44 -30.20 -15.26 -14.11
N ASP A 45 -30.29 -16.59 -13.99
CA ASP A 45 -30.09 -17.27 -12.69
C ASP A 45 -28.66 -17.78 -12.45
N ILE A 46 -27.82 -17.91 -13.49
CA ILE A 46 -26.38 -18.23 -13.32
C ILE A 46 -25.58 -17.01 -12.79
N ALA A 47 -26.12 -15.79 -12.92
CA ALA A 47 -25.46 -14.58 -12.44
C ALA A 47 -25.48 -14.44 -10.90
N LYS A 48 -26.56 -14.88 -10.24
CA LYS A 48 -26.86 -14.58 -8.83
C LYS A 48 -25.98 -15.33 -7.84
N ASP A 49 -25.66 -16.58 -8.13
CA ASP A 49 -24.74 -17.39 -7.30
C ASP A 49 -23.28 -16.88 -7.36
N ASN A 50 -22.98 -15.94 -8.26
CA ASN A 50 -21.65 -15.36 -8.47
C ASN A 50 -21.48 -13.95 -7.86
N GLU A 51 -22.56 -13.34 -7.36
CA GLU A 51 -22.53 -12.06 -6.64
C GLU A 51 -22.20 -12.29 -5.15
N LYS A 52 -22.78 -13.34 -4.56
CA LYS A 52 -22.60 -13.71 -3.14
C LYS A 52 -21.19 -14.15 -2.74
N GLY A 53 -20.28 -14.31 -3.71
CA GLY A 53 -18.87 -14.65 -3.49
C GLY A 53 -17.95 -13.41 -3.39
N LYS A 54 -18.49 -12.19 -3.32
CA LYS A 54 -17.71 -10.94 -3.33
C LYS A 54 -17.87 -10.06 -2.10
N GLU A 55 -18.91 -10.28 -1.29
CA GLU A 55 -19.20 -9.47 -0.08
C GLU A 55 -18.05 -9.51 0.95
N ASP A 56 -17.28 -10.59 1.02
CA ASP A 56 -16.26 -10.81 2.05
C ASP A 56 -14.81 -10.42 1.66
N ALA A 57 -14.55 -9.91 0.45
CA ALA A 57 -13.18 -9.77 -0.08
C ALA A 57 -12.21 -8.91 0.77
N TYR A 58 -12.74 -8.00 1.61
CA TYR A 58 -11.97 -7.20 2.57
C TYR A 58 -12.22 -7.59 4.03
N ALA A 59 -13.23 -8.42 4.32
CA ALA A 59 -13.39 -9.07 5.62
C ALA A 59 -12.40 -10.22 5.77
N ASP A 60 -12.15 -10.96 4.69
CA ASP A 60 -11.15 -12.04 4.55
C ASP A 60 -9.68 -11.57 4.59
N LEU A 61 -9.43 -10.27 4.82
CA LEU A 61 -8.10 -9.75 5.18
C LEU A 61 -7.84 -9.76 6.70
N ALA A 62 -8.87 -10.03 7.51
CA ALA A 62 -8.64 -10.53 8.87
C ALA A 62 -7.89 -11.86 8.79
N MET A 63 -7.22 -12.24 9.88
CA MET A 63 -6.88 -13.66 10.05
C MET A 63 -8.21 -14.43 10.05
N ASN A 64 -8.34 -15.42 9.16
CA ASN A 64 -9.55 -16.24 9.08
C ASN A 64 -9.80 -16.92 10.44
N GLU A 65 -11.05 -17.32 10.71
CA GLU A 65 -11.43 -17.91 12.00
C GLU A 65 -10.48 -19.07 12.39
N GLU A 66 -10.10 -19.90 11.40
CA GLU A 66 -9.09 -20.96 11.48
C GLU A 66 -7.65 -20.49 11.84
N MET A 67 -7.20 -19.27 11.50
CA MET A 67 -5.93 -18.70 11.99
C MET A 67 -6.07 -17.91 13.31
N MET A 68 -7.29 -17.63 13.77
CA MET A 68 -7.54 -17.13 15.13
C MET A 68 -7.75 -18.26 16.15
N GLU A 69 -8.22 -19.42 15.68
CA GLU A 69 -8.38 -20.65 16.48
C GLU A 69 -7.10 -21.50 16.53
N ASN A 70 -6.19 -21.37 15.54
CA ASN A 70 -4.85 -21.99 15.52
C ASN A 70 -3.74 -20.92 15.53
N ASP A 71 -3.68 -20.09 16.59
CA ASP A 71 -2.55 -19.16 16.84
C ASP A 71 -1.47 -19.78 17.76
N ASP A 72 -1.21 -21.07 17.56
CA ASP A 72 -0.33 -21.99 18.29
C ASP A 72 1.06 -21.39 18.57
N LEU A 73 1.53 -20.50 17.70
CA LEU A 73 2.80 -19.77 17.83
C LEU A 73 2.91 -18.94 19.12
N LEU A 74 1.78 -18.58 19.74
CA LEU A 74 1.74 -17.92 21.05
C LEU A 74 1.69 -18.92 22.21
N ASP A 75 0.97 -20.03 22.05
CA ASP A 75 0.85 -21.06 23.08
C ASP A 75 2.19 -21.79 23.29
N GLU A 76 3.03 -21.93 22.24
CA GLU A 76 4.43 -22.40 22.36
C GLU A 76 5.31 -21.47 23.23
N ILE A 77 4.94 -20.20 23.46
CA ILE A 77 5.78 -19.18 24.11
C ILE A 77 5.04 -18.43 25.25
N SER A 78 3.92 -18.96 25.75
CA SER A 78 2.99 -18.24 26.66
C SER A 78 3.60 -17.76 28.01
N GLU A 79 4.79 -18.21 28.40
CA GLU A 79 5.49 -17.75 29.62
C GLU A 79 6.60 -16.70 29.34
N GLU A 80 6.98 -16.43 28.08
CA GLU A 80 8.07 -15.48 27.76
C GLU A 80 7.59 -14.07 27.35
N VAL A 81 6.31 -13.94 26.99
CA VAL A 81 5.73 -12.81 26.22
C VAL A 81 5.94 -11.40 26.82
N GLN A 82 5.95 -11.26 28.16
CA GLN A 82 5.61 -9.99 28.82
C GLN A 82 6.77 -9.00 29.03
N ALA A 83 8.03 -9.45 28.98
CA ALA A 83 9.15 -8.60 29.38
C ALA A 83 9.70 -7.71 28.25
N PHE A 84 9.41 -8.01 26.98
CA PHE A 84 9.79 -7.19 25.82
C PHE A 84 9.10 -5.80 25.84
N GLU A 85 7.93 -5.71 26.48
CA GLU A 85 7.21 -4.44 26.68
C GLU A 85 8.07 -3.42 27.45
N LYS A 86 8.83 -3.88 28.45
CA LYS A 86 9.42 -3.02 29.51
C LYS A 86 10.65 -2.23 29.06
N GLU A 87 11.42 -2.74 28.11
CA GLU A 87 12.60 -2.05 27.54
C GLU A 87 12.20 -1.13 26.37
N LEU A 88 11.12 -1.49 25.66
CA LEU A 88 10.49 -0.61 24.67
C LEU A 88 9.65 0.49 25.30
N GLU A 89 9.18 0.35 26.54
CA GLU A 89 8.58 1.46 27.30
C GLU A 89 9.58 2.61 27.50
N ASP A 90 10.87 2.35 27.73
CA ASP A 90 11.88 3.40 27.95
C ASP A 90 12.17 4.23 26.68
N GLU A 91 12.00 3.68 25.46
CA GLU A 91 12.05 4.44 24.20
C GLU A 91 10.67 4.95 23.70
N ARG A 92 9.55 4.45 24.25
CA ARG A 92 8.18 4.78 23.76
C ARG A 92 7.33 5.64 24.68
N ILE A 93 7.65 5.74 25.97
CA ILE A 93 6.93 6.61 26.88
C ILE A 93 7.02 8.07 26.42
N GLU A 94 8.17 8.48 25.86
CA GLU A 94 8.37 9.81 25.28
C GLU A 94 7.44 10.08 24.09
N ALA A 95 7.49 9.24 23.04
CA ALA A 95 6.81 9.45 21.75
C ALA A 95 5.26 9.49 21.77
N ILE A 96 4.61 9.19 22.89
CA ILE A 96 3.14 9.31 23.05
C ILE A 96 2.75 10.17 24.25
N SER A 97 3.59 10.27 25.28
CA SER A 97 3.45 11.32 26.31
C SER A 97 3.53 12.72 25.69
N GLN A 98 4.21 12.89 24.55
CA GLN A 98 4.18 14.14 23.79
C GLN A 98 2.92 14.27 22.91
N LEU A 99 2.50 13.24 22.18
CA LEU A 99 1.32 13.30 21.29
C LEU A 99 -0.03 13.51 22.02
N SER A 100 -0.23 12.94 23.22
CA SER A 100 -1.43 13.25 24.04
C SER A 100 -1.31 14.63 24.71
N PRO A 101 -2.34 15.51 24.70
CA PRO A 101 -2.30 16.79 25.40
C PRO A 101 -2.14 16.62 26.92
N SER A 102 -1.18 17.33 27.51
CA SER A 102 -0.87 17.19 28.93
C SER A 102 -2.06 17.63 29.80
N ARG A 103 -2.32 16.88 30.89
CA ARG A 103 -3.55 17.04 31.69
C ARG A 103 -3.71 18.41 32.38
N LYS A 104 -2.66 19.24 32.36
CA LYS A 104 -2.64 20.61 32.91
C LYS A 104 -3.33 21.63 31.98
N ASP A 105 -3.31 21.42 30.67
CA ASP A 105 -3.67 22.46 29.70
C ASP A 105 -5.18 22.62 29.50
N ARG A 106 -5.99 21.66 29.98
CA ARG A 106 -7.45 21.84 30.14
C ARG A 106 -7.83 22.95 31.14
N LEU A 107 -6.89 23.48 31.94
CA LEU A 107 -7.17 24.49 32.98
C LEU A 107 -6.66 25.92 32.65
N SER A 108 -5.83 26.10 31.62
CA SER A 108 -5.28 27.41 31.23
C SER A 108 -6.22 28.18 30.29
N LEU A 109 -6.87 27.49 29.35
CA LEU A 109 -7.68 28.05 28.26
C LEU A 109 -9.01 28.73 28.65
N THR A 110 -9.33 28.86 29.95
CA THR A 110 -10.61 29.42 30.43
C THR A 110 -10.51 30.80 31.10
N LYS A 111 -9.38 31.52 30.95
CA LYS A 111 -9.20 32.88 31.49
C LYS A 111 -8.66 33.88 30.46
N LEU A 112 -9.47 34.19 29.46
CA LEU A 112 -9.37 35.49 28.78
C LEU A 112 -9.65 36.61 29.79
N LYS A 113 -8.89 37.70 29.68
CA LYS A 113 -8.82 38.76 30.68
C LYS A 113 -9.51 40.03 30.16
N GLU A 114 -10.42 40.60 30.93
CA GLU A 114 -11.12 41.83 30.57
C GLU A 114 -10.15 43.04 30.47
N PRO A 115 -10.41 44.01 29.57
CA PRO A 115 -9.60 45.21 29.44
C PRO A 115 -9.99 46.27 30.49
N SER A 116 -9.01 46.71 31.29
CA SER A 116 -9.19 47.80 32.26
C SER A 116 -8.60 49.11 31.74
N GLU A 117 -9.43 50.15 31.58
CA GLU A 117 -9.00 51.53 31.35
C GLU A 117 -8.31 52.12 32.60
N VAL A 118 -7.26 52.93 32.41
CA VAL A 118 -6.96 54.12 33.25
C VAL A 118 -6.29 55.19 32.37
N GLN A 119 -6.50 56.47 32.70
CA GLN A 119 -6.08 57.66 31.95
C GLN A 119 -4.76 58.27 32.48
N GLY A 120 -4.06 59.02 31.62
CA GLY A 120 -3.46 60.33 31.98
C GLY A 120 -2.10 60.37 32.69
N GLY A 121 -1.12 61.06 32.07
CA GLY A 121 0.16 61.46 32.66
C GLY A 121 1.05 62.17 31.61
N GLU A 122 1.78 63.23 31.97
CA GLU A 122 2.30 64.20 30.99
C GLU A 122 3.74 64.71 31.31
N VAL A 123 4.49 65.12 30.26
CA VAL A 123 5.81 65.83 30.27
C VAL A 123 6.99 65.06 30.96
N VAL A 124 8.30 65.24 30.72
CA VAL A 124 9.17 66.28 30.09
C VAL A 124 10.28 65.64 29.21
N ALA A 125 10.88 66.40 28.27
CA ALA A 125 11.85 65.90 27.27
C ALA A 125 13.25 66.55 27.27
N ARG A 126 14.24 65.83 26.70
CA ARG A 126 15.52 66.21 26.01
C ARG A 126 16.13 64.87 25.49
N GLY A 127 16.59 64.67 24.26
CA GLY A 127 17.62 65.38 23.47
C GLY A 127 18.90 64.51 23.43
N THR A 128 19.65 64.28 22.33
CA THR A 128 19.68 64.89 20.98
C THR A 128 20.44 64.01 19.95
N SER A 129 20.05 64.07 18.66
CA SER A 129 20.84 63.68 17.46
C SER A 129 21.13 62.16 17.25
N ASN A 130 21.39 61.64 16.03
CA ASN A 130 21.69 62.28 14.74
C ASN A 130 21.07 61.52 13.52
N LYS A 131 20.98 62.18 12.36
CA LYS A 131 20.61 61.63 11.02
C LYS A 131 21.59 62.16 9.96
N PRO A 132 21.85 61.43 8.86
CA PRO A 132 21.25 61.73 7.53
C PRO A 132 20.96 60.44 6.71
N ALA A 133 20.40 60.38 5.49
CA ALA A 133 19.72 61.29 4.54
C ALA A 133 18.79 60.42 3.64
N LEU A 134 17.55 60.84 3.26
CA LEU A 134 17.13 61.43 1.95
C LEU A 134 17.45 60.58 0.69
N GLY A 135 16.54 60.37 -0.29
CA GLY A 135 15.14 60.80 -0.54
C GLY A 135 14.31 59.67 -1.18
N LYS A 136 12.97 59.68 -1.37
CA LYS A 136 11.91 60.68 -1.73
C LYS A 136 11.60 60.82 -3.25
N ILE A 137 10.30 60.64 -3.59
CA ILE A 137 9.51 61.30 -4.67
C ILE A 137 9.85 60.90 -6.13
N ASP A 138 8.92 60.60 -7.06
CA ASP A 138 7.47 60.26 -7.05
C ASP A 138 7.13 59.50 -8.37
N THR A 139 6.23 58.50 -8.43
CA THR A 139 4.73 58.48 -8.44
C THR A 139 4.06 58.94 -9.77
N THR A 140 3.23 58.05 -10.38
CA THR A 140 2.01 58.28 -11.22
C THR A 140 1.91 57.51 -12.58
N ILE A 141 1.11 56.43 -12.57
CA ILE A 141 0.09 55.96 -13.55
C ILE A 141 0.27 56.20 -15.08
N ALA A 142 0.18 55.09 -15.85
CA ALA A 142 -0.47 55.07 -17.18
C ALA A 142 -1.03 53.67 -17.54
N GLN A 143 -2.24 53.58 -18.13
CA GLN A 143 -2.79 52.37 -18.75
C GLN A 143 -2.67 52.45 -20.28
N THR A 144 -2.35 51.35 -20.98
CA THR A 144 -2.62 51.19 -22.43
C THR A 144 -2.94 49.72 -22.76
N ILE A 145 -3.91 49.49 -23.67
CA ILE A 145 -4.36 48.15 -24.09
C ILE A 145 -3.71 47.74 -25.43
N GLY A 146 -3.17 46.53 -25.51
CA GLY A 146 -2.71 45.89 -26.76
C GLY A 146 -3.40 44.53 -27.01
N LYS A 147 -3.89 44.28 -28.24
CA LYS A 147 -4.67 43.07 -28.60
C LYS A 147 -4.01 42.24 -29.71
N ARG A 148 -3.97 40.90 -29.54
CA ARG A 148 -4.34 39.83 -30.52
C ARG A 148 -4.05 38.43 -29.89
N ARG A 149 -5.06 37.55 -29.75
CA ARG A 149 -5.36 36.36 -30.61
C ARG A 149 -4.19 35.36 -30.71
N GLY A 150 -4.30 34.06 -30.41
CA GLY A 150 -5.46 33.18 -30.03
C GLY A 150 -5.37 31.83 -30.80
N SER A 151 -5.86 30.66 -30.35
CA SER A 151 -6.79 30.30 -29.25
C SER A 151 -6.18 29.16 -28.37
N ARG A 152 -6.79 28.05 -27.87
CA ARG A 152 -8.07 27.30 -28.07
C ARG A 152 -8.38 26.44 -26.80
N SER A 153 -9.60 25.92 -26.65
CA SER A 153 -10.02 25.00 -25.55
C SER A 153 -10.06 23.52 -25.98
N PRO A 154 -10.00 22.54 -25.05
CA PRO A 154 -11.18 22.08 -24.27
C PRO A 154 -10.94 22.18 -22.73
N ASP A 155 -11.81 21.77 -21.81
CA ASP A 155 -13.09 21.07 -21.92
C ASP A 155 -14.13 21.60 -20.90
N LEU A 156 -15.35 21.94 -21.35
CA LEU A 156 -16.41 22.50 -20.50
C LEU A 156 -17.34 21.44 -19.89
N LYS A 157 -17.14 20.16 -20.19
CA LYS A 157 -17.99 19.07 -19.68
C LYS A 157 -17.85 18.85 -18.17
N GLY A 158 -16.63 18.96 -17.61
CA GLY A 158 -16.38 18.77 -16.18
C GLY A 158 -17.15 19.77 -15.30
N ALA A 159 -17.07 21.06 -15.62
CA ALA A 159 -17.80 22.11 -14.90
C ALA A 159 -19.33 21.95 -14.99
N ALA A 160 -19.85 21.47 -16.12
CA ALA A 160 -21.27 21.18 -16.29
C ALA A 160 -21.74 19.92 -15.51
N ALA A 161 -20.89 18.90 -15.39
CA ALA A 161 -21.14 17.72 -14.56
C ALA A 161 -21.11 18.08 -13.06
N SER A 162 -20.09 18.80 -12.61
CA SER A 162 -19.96 19.31 -11.25
C SER A 162 -21.16 20.17 -10.84
N LYS A 163 -21.62 21.10 -11.69
CA LYS A 163 -22.86 21.86 -11.41
C LYS A 163 -24.12 21.00 -11.39
N LYS A 164 -24.21 19.92 -12.17
CA LYS A 164 -25.33 18.97 -12.10
C LYS A 164 -25.35 18.12 -10.83
N LEU A 165 -24.18 17.82 -10.27
CA LEU A 165 -24.03 17.21 -8.94
C LEU A 165 -24.42 18.18 -7.82
N ALA A 166 -23.94 19.43 -7.87
CA ALA A 166 -24.33 20.47 -6.90
C ALA A 166 -25.86 20.72 -6.87
N THR A 167 -26.53 20.73 -8.03
CA THR A 167 -28.00 20.83 -8.10
C THR A 167 -28.77 19.56 -7.68
N ARG A 168 -28.06 18.49 -7.28
CA ARG A 168 -28.62 17.26 -6.70
C ARG A 168 -28.42 17.18 -5.19
N GLY A 169 -28.03 18.28 -4.52
CA GLY A 169 -27.82 18.34 -3.08
C GLY A 169 -28.96 17.68 -2.29
N ARG A 170 -28.67 16.52 -1.68
CA ARG A 170 -29.46 16.03 -0.56
C ARG A 170 -29.26 17.02 0.58
N LEU A 171 -30.34 17.51 1.19
CA LEU A 171 -30.25 18.21 2.46
C LEU A 171 -29.54 17.30 3.46
N SER A 172 -28.53 17.82 4.17
CA SER A 172 -27.73 17.04 5.14
C SER A 172 -28.66 16.28 6.09
N PRO A 173 -28.62 14.94 6.12
CA PRO A 173 -29.61 14.14 6.82
C PRO A 173 -29.28 14.03 8.32
N LYS A 174 -29.27 15.17 9.04
CA LYS A 174 -29.30 15.27 10.52
C LYS A 174 -30.60 14.68 11.14
N ALA A 175 -31.25 13.75 10.42
CA ALA A 175 -32.47 13.01 10.73
C ALA A 175 -32.42 11.52 10.28
N LYS A 176 -31.28 11.01 9.79
CA LYS A 176 -31.01 9.56 9.70
C LYS A 176 -29.90 9.20 10.68
N LEU A 177 -30.28 8.88 11.91
CA LEU A 177 -29.38 8.20 12.85
C LEU A 177 -28.90 6.90 12.17
N LEU A 178 -27.59 6.78 11.97
CA LEU A 178 -27.01 5.57 11.38
C LEU A 178 -27.41 4.37 12.26
N LYS A 179 -27.85 3.26 11.64
CA LYS A 179 -27.93 2.00 12.41
C LYS A 179 -26.52 1.68 12.88
N PRO A 180 -26.31 1.26 14.15
CA PRO A 180 -25.00 0.85 14.61
C PRO A 180 -24.42 -0.20 13.66
N SER A 181 -23.22 0.05 13.16
CA SER A 181 -22.42 -0.99 12.53
C SER A 181 -22.24 -2.13 13.54
N ARG A 182 -22.39 -3.37 13.06
CA ARG A 182 -22.30 -4.64 13.81
C ARG A 182 -21.26 -4.55 14.93
N GLU A 183 -21.65 -4.84 16.18
CA GLU A 183 -20.71 -4.79 17.31
C GLU A 183 -19.45 -5.65 17.02
N PRO A 184 -18.25 -5.20 17.45
CA PRO A 184 -17.07 -6.05 17.42
C PRO A 184 -17.32 -7.37 18.16
N SER A 185 -16.82 -8.46 17.56
CA SER A 185 -16.85 -9.80 18.16
C SER A 185 -16.41 -9.76 19.62
N ALA A 186 -17.03 -10.59 20.47
CA ALA A 186 -16.77 -10.64 21.91
C ALA A 186 -15.28 -10.86 22.24
N SER A 187 -14.52 -11.50 21.33
CA SER A 187 -13.05 -11.63 21.40
C SER A 187 -12.35 -10.30 21.69
N ALA A 188 -12.72 -9.23 20.98
CA ALA A 188 -12.10 -7.90 21.10
C ALA A 188 -12.34 -7.18 22.45
N ARG A 189 -13.20 -7.74 23.34
CA ARG A 189 -13.43 -7.23 24.70
C ARG A 189 -12.65 -8.01 25.77
N ASN A 190 -12.21 -9.23 25.48
CA ASN A 190 -11.55 -10.11 26.45
C ASN A 190 -10.01 -10.03 26.41
N SER A 191 -9.42 -9.58 25.29
CA SER A 191 -7.97 -9.43 25.10
C SER A 191 -7.34 -8.21 25.80
N LEU A 192 -8.10 -7.43 26.59
CA LEU A 192 -7.69 -6.14 27.16
C LEU A 192 -7.21 -6.20 28.62
N LYS A 193 -6.78 -7.36 29.11
CA LYS A 193 -6.20 -7.54 30.47
C LYS A 193 -5.10 -8.60 30.49
N PHE A 194 -3.87 -8.20 30.19
CA PHE A 194 -2.69 -9.05 30.37
C PHE A 194 -2.20 -9.01 31.83
N PRO A 195 -1.81 -10.15 32.43
CA PRO A 195 -1.10 -10.18 33.71
C PRO A 195 0.30 -9.55 33.61
N ARG A 196 0.95 -9.32 34.76
CA ARG A 196 2.40 -9.04 34.84
C ARG A 196 3.10 -10.19 35.57
N HIS A 197 4.09 -10.79 34.93
CA HIS A 197 5.08 -11.69 35.49
C HIS A 197 6.47 -11.29 34.98
N GLU A 198 7.40 -11.04 35.90
CA GLU A 198 8.77 -10.61 35.58
C GLU A 198 9.70 -11.83 35.62
N GLY A 199 10.41 -12.16 34.53
CA GLY A 199 11.41 -13.24 34.56
C GLY A 199 12.01 -13.81 33.28
N SER A 200 11.61 -13.41 32.05
CA SER A 200 11.90 -14.21 30.84
C SER A 200 12.47 -13.51 29.59
N THR A 201 12.78 -12.20 29.62
CA THR A 201 13.21 -11.46 28.40
C THR A 201 14.47 -12.00 27.72
N ASP A 202 15.48 -12.29 28.53
CA ASP A 202 16.86 -12.21 28.04
C ASP A 202 17.22 -13.47 27.23
N THR A 203 16.62 -14.61 27.60
CA THR A 203 16.72 -15.89 26.90
C THR A 203 16.23 -15.80 25.46
N SER A 204 15.04 -15.20 25.23
CA SER A 204 14.45 -15.14 23.90
C SER A 204 15.20 -14.16 22.98
N LYS A 205 15.68 -13.03 23.53
CA LYS A 205 16.56 -12.08 22.80
C LYS A 205 17.89 -12.71 22.40
N GLU A 206 18.56 -13.42 23.32
CA GLU A 206 19.84 -14.08 23.05
C GLU A 206 19.68 -15.26 22.08
N LYS A 207 18.55 -15.98 22.16
CA LYS A 207 18.18 -17.02 21.18
C LYS A 207 17.96 -16.43 19.79
N HIS A 208 17.22 -15.32 19.66
CA HIS A 208 17.06 -14.59 18.39
C HIS A 208 18.42 -14.17 17.80
N ARG A 209 19.30 -13.59 18.63
CA ARG A 209 20.66 -13.17 18.21
C ARG A 209 21.50 -14.35 17.72
N THR A 210 21.51 -15.46 18.47
CA THR A 210 22.26 -16.68 18.12
C THR A 210 21.75 -17.30 16.82
N LEU A 211 20.43 -17.37 16.63
CA LEU A 211 19.82 -17.87 15.41
C LEU A 211 20.05 -16.93 14.21
N LYS A 212 20.02 -15.61 14.41
CA LYS A 212 20.37 -14.62 13.38
C LYS A 212 21.81 -14.77 12.90
N GLU A 213 22.74 -15.02 13.82
CA GLU A 213 24.15 -15.29 13.50
C GLU A 213 24.29 -16.60 12.70
N ALA A 214 23.67 -17.69 13.14
CA ALA A 214 23.69 -18.98 12.43
C ALA A 214 23.02 -18.91 11.03
N VAL A 215 21.88 -18.22 10.90
CA VAL A 215 21.21 -17.98 9.60
C VAL A 215 22.09 -17.13 8.69
N LYS A 216 22.83 -16.16 9.22
CA LYS A 216 23.82 -15.38 8.43
C LYS A 216 24.98 -16.26 7.96
N GLU A 217 25.49 -17.18 8.77
CA GLU A 217 26.52 -18.13 8.34
C GLU A 217 26.03 -19.02 7.19
N SER A 218 24.84 -19.63 7.33
CA SER A 218 24.20 -20.42 6.26
C SER A 218 23.96 -19.61 4.99
N PHE A 219 23.46 -18.38 5.11
CA PHE A 219 23.26 -17.48 3.97
C PHE A 219 24.59 -17.17 3.27
N MET A 220 25.63 -16.83 4.01
CA MET A 220 26.95 -16.51 3.45
C MET A 220 27.63 -17.74 2.83
N ALA A 221 27.39 -18.95 3.34
CA ALA A 221 27.85 -20.20 2.74
C ALA A 221 27.13 -20.54 1.43
N SER A 222 25.84 -20.19 1.29
CA SER A 222 25.05 -20.47 0.07
C SER A 222 25.61 -19.79 -1.19
N LYS A 223 26.41 -18.72 -1.05
CA LYS A 223 27.11 -17.99 -2.13
C LYS A 223 27.88 -18.89 -3.12
N VAL A 224 28.28 -20.09 -2.70
CA VAL A 224 28.99 -21.07 -3.55
C VAL A 224 28.14 -21.55 -4.75
N ASN A 225 26.81 -21.52 -4.65
CA ASN A 225 25.90 -21.80 -5.76
C ASN A 225 24.85 -20.69 -5.89
N PRO A 226 24.91 -19.81 -6.91
CA PRO A 226 23.96 -18.71 -7.10
C PRO A 226 22.48 -19.13 -7.14
N ILE A 227 22.16 -20.34 -7.61
CA ILE A 227 20.75 -20.81 -7.62
C ILE A 227 20.26 -21.09 -6.20
N GLU A 228 21.04 -21.80 -5.39
CA GLU A 228 20.67 -22.09 -3.99
C GLU A 228 20.75 -20.85 -3.10
N ASN A 229 21.67 -19.93 -3.39
CA ASN A 229 21.73 -18.61 -2.77
C ASN A 229 20.42 -17.84 -2.96
N ILE A 230 19.89 -17.78 -4.18
CA ILE A 230 18.67 -17.01 -4.47
C ILE A 230 17.41 -17.74 -3.97
N LYS A 231 17.41 -19.08 -3.89
CA LYS A 231 16.39 -19.85 -3.14
C LYS A 231 16.42 -19.56 -1.64
N PHE A 232 17.60 -19.34 -1.05
CA PHE A 232 17.74 -18.91 0.33
C PHE A 232 17.20 -17.48 0.53
N ILE A 233 17.43 -16.58 -0.44
CA ILE A 233 16.87 -15.21 -0.43
C ILE A 233 15.34 -15.22 -0.55
N ASP A 234 14.74 -16.05 -1.41
CA ASP A 234 13.28 -16.25 -1.47
C ASP A 234 12.74 -16.74 -0.11
N SER A 235 13.42 -17.72 0.50
CA SER A 235 13.05 -18.26 1.82
C SER A 235 13.11 -17.19 2.92
N LEU A 236 14.19 -16.41 3.00
CA LEU A 236 14.33 -15.27 3.92
C LEU A 236 13.21 -14.23 3.72
N SER A 237 12.86 -13.95 2.47
CA SER A 237 11.88 -12.91 2.10
C SER A 237 10.44 -13.34 2.40
N ARG A 238 10.10 -14.61 2.15
CA ARG A 238 8.76 -15.15 2.44
C ARG A 238 8.54 -15.45 3.91
N LEU A 239 9.60 -15.83 4.64
CA LEU A 239 9.59 -15.95 6.10
C LEU A 239 9.70 -14.60 6.83
N GLY A 240 9.78 -13.47 6.10
CA GLY A 240 9.69 -12.12 6.65
C GLY A 240 10.93 -11.63 7.42
N VAL A 241 12.06 -12.35 7.30
CA VAL A 241 13.32 -12.07 8.02
C VAL A 241 14.43 -11.47 7.14
N SER A 242 14.16 -11.24 5.85
CA SER A 242 15.11 -10.63 4.90
C SER A 242 15.61 -9.25 5.31
N TYR A 243 14.81 -8.49 6.07
CA TYR A 243 15.17 -7.14 6.55
C TYR A 243 16.41 -7.12 7.46
N HIS A 244 16.79 -8.27 8.03
CA HIS A 244 18.02 -8.43 8.81
C HIS A 244 19.30 -8.44 7.96
N PHE A 245 19.19 -8.61 6.64
CA PHE A 245 20.29 -8.94 5.73
C PHE A 245 20.28 -8.15 4.41
N GLU A 246 19.52 -7.05 4.32
CA GLU A 246 19.24 -6.32 3.06
C GLU A 246 20.48 -5.95 2.25
N ILE A 247 21.52 -5.43 2.91
CA ILE A 247 22.79 -5.05 2.28
C ILE A 247 23.47 -6.28 1.67
N ASP A 248 23.60 -7.37 2.43
CA ASP A 248 24.18 -8.62 1.96
C ASP A 248 23.35 -9.19 0.78
N ILE A 249 22.01 -9.09 0.82
CA ILE A 249 21.09 -9.57 -0.23
C ILE A 249 21.27 -8.76 -1.53
N ILE A 250 21.24 -7.43 -1.46
CA ILE A 250 21.34 -6.55 -2.63
C ILE A 250 22.71 -6.72 -3.31
N GLU A 251 23.80 -6.86 -2.55
CA GLU A 251 25.13 -7.14 -3.08
C GLU A 251 25.17 -8.48 -3.84
N GLN A 252 24.59 -9.53 -3.26
CA GLN A 252 24.57 -10.88 -3.84
C GLN A 252 23.71 -10.98 -5.11
N LEU A 253 22.57 -10.30 -5.13
CA LEU A 253 21.73 -10.21 -6.32
C LEU A 253 22.41 -9.40 -7.42
N GLY A 254 23.06 -8.27 -7.10
CA GLY A 254 23.84 -7.50 -8.08
C GLY A 254 24.97 -8.32 -8.71
N ASN A 255 25.81 -8.94 -7.88
CA ASN A 255 26.90 -9.83 -8.34
C ASN A 255 26.39 -11.00 -9.21
N SER A 256 25.21 -11.53 -8.92
CA SER A 256 24.59 -12.59 -9.72
C SER A 256 23.99 -12.07 -11.02
N PHE A 257 23.34 -10.90 -11.00
CA PHE A 257 22.67 -10.29 -12.14
C PHE A 257 23.66 -9.87 -13.23
N ASP A 258 24.81 -9.32 -12.85
CA ASP A 258 25.88 -8.91 -13.79
C ASP A 258 26.71 -10.11 -14.31
N SER A 259 26.55 -11.31 -13.74
CA SER A 259 27.31 -12.50 -14.15
C SER A 259 26.80 -13.08 -15.48
N LEU A 260 27.64 -13.00 -16.51
CA LEU A 260 27.34 -13.55 -17.84
C LEU A 260 27.08 -15.07 -17.82
N ASP A 261 27.82 -15.82 -16.99
CA ASP A 261 27.68 -17.27 -16.92
C ASP A 261 26.43 -17.70 -16.14
N PHE A 262 26.01 -16.91 -15.15
CA PHE A 262 24.72 -17.11 -14.49
C PHE A 262 23.54 -16.75 -15.42
N ASN A 263 23.65 -15.67 -16.21
CA ASN A 263 22.68 -15.34 -17.25
C ASN A 263 22.55 -16.43 -18.33
N ARG A 264 23.65 -17.12 -18.67
CA ARG A 264 23.65 -18.31 -19.53
C ARG A 264 22.96 -19.50 -18.85
N LEU A 265 23.28 -19.75 -17.58
CA LEU A 265 22.74 -20.86 -16.78
C LEU A 265 21.20 -20.80 -16.66
N ILE A 266 20.63 -19.64 -16.35
CA ILE A 266 19.16 -19.44 -16.33
C ILE A 266 18.52 -19.81 -17.67
N ARG A 267 19.20 -19.48 -18.77
CA ARG A 267 18.71 -19.67 -20.15
C ARG A 267 19.04 -21.06 -20.73
N HIS A 268 19.77 -21.91 -20.01
CA HIS A 268 20.05 -23.29 -20.42
C HIS A 268 18.82 -24.18 -20.26
N ASP A 269 18.62 -25.17 -21.16
CA ASP A 269 17.43 -26.03 -21.14
C ASP A 269 17.33 -26.93 -19.90
N GLU A 270 18.45 -27.20 -19.23
CA GLU A 270 18.52 -27.98 -17.99
C GLU A 270 18.00 -27.23 -16.75
N CYS A 271 17.87 -25.89 -16.80
CA CYS A 271 17.37 -25.10 -15.68
C CYS A 271 15.83 -25.09 -15.70
N ASP A 272 15.22 -25.72 -14.69
CA ASP A 272 13.79 -26.07 -14.64
C ASP A 272 12.85 -24.85 -14.47
N LEU A 273 11.54 -25.08 -14.69
CA LEU A 273 10.52 -24.03 -14.64
C LEU A 273 10.37 -23.43 -13.23
N TYR A 274 10.41 -24.25 -12.18
CA TYR A 274 10.35 -23.80 -10.80
C TYR A 274 11.50 -22.84 -10.47
N THR A 275 12.73 -23.23 -10.84
CA THR A 275 13.94 -22.44 -10.63
C THR A 275 13.88 -21.13 -11.43
N VAL A 276 13.57 -21.15 -12.74
CA VAL A 276 13.52 -19.90 -13.54
C VAL A 276 12.44 -18.94 -13.02
N GLY A 277 11.27 -19.44 -12.63
CA GLY A 277 10.21 -18.62 -12.04
C GLY A 277 10.63 -17.94 -10.73
N LEU A 278 11.24 -18.70 -9.82
CA LEU A 278 11.70 -18.20 -8.52
C LEU A 278 12.80 -17.14 -8.70
N LEU A 279 13.80 -17.42 -9.55
CA LEU A 279 14.86 -16.45 -9.86
C LEU A 279 14.29 -15.15 -10.42
N PHE A 280 13.35 -15.24 -11.38
CA PHE A 280 12.69 -14.09 -11.98
C PHE A 280 11.90 -13.25 -10.97
N GLN A 281 11.16 -13.90 -10.06
CA GLN A 281 10.50 -13.22 -8.94
C GLN A 281 11.52 -12.48 -8.06
N VAL A 282 12.55 -13.16 -7.54
CA VAL A 282 13.46 -12.55 -6.56
C VAL A 282 14.23 -11.38 -7.18
N PHE A 283 14.73 -11.49 -8.41
CA PHE A 283 15.39 -10.35 -9.06
C PHE A 283 14.45 -9.15 -9.17
N ARG A 284 13.21 -9.34 -9.63
CA ARG A 284 12.25 -8.23 -9.77
C ARG A 284 11.77 -7.66 -8.43
N GLN A 285 11.67 -8.50 -7.39
CA GLN A 285 11.36 -8.08 -6.02
C GLN A 285 12.40 -7.10 -5.46
N PHE A 286 13.68 -7.33 -5.74
CA PHE A 286 14.78 -6.42 -5.35
C PHE A 286 15.16 -5.41 -6.45
N GLY A 287 14.27 -5.16 -7.42
CA GLY A 287 14.41 -4.10 -8.44
C GLY A 287 15.28 -4.44 -9.65
N PHE A 288 15.93 -5.61 -9.70
CA PHE A 288 16.71 -6.07 -10.83
C PHE A 288 15.77 -6.57 -11.95
N LYS A 289 15.63 -5.82 -13.05
CA LYS A 289 14.75 -6.21 -14.15
C LYS A 289 15.36 -7.33 -15.00
N LEU A 290 15.22 -8.58 -14.55
CA LEU A 290 15.47 -9.75 -15.38
C LEU A 290 14.46 -9.79 -16.54
N SER A 291 14.93 -10.00 -17.76
CA SER A 291 14.06 -10.01 -18.95
C SER A 291 13.14 -11.23 -18.99
N ALA A 292 11.92 -11.04 -19.47
CA ALA A 292 10.90 -12.08 -19.57
C ALA A 292 11.25 -13.20 -20.57
N ASP A 293 12.15 -12.95 -21.52
CA ASP A 293 12.63 -13.96 -22.49
C ASP A 293 13.40 -15.14 -21.86
N VAL A 294 13.64 -15.14 -20.54
CA VAL A 294 14.07 -16.36 -19.83
C VAL A 294 13.03 -17.49 -19.90
N PHE A 295 11.76 -17.14 -20.14
CA PHE A 295 10.68 -18.12 -20.26
C PHE A 295 10.45 -18.66 -21.69
N GLU A 296 11.07 -18.08 -22.74
CA GLU A 296 10.85 -18.53 -24.13
C GLU A 296 11.26 -19.99 -24.37
N LYS A 297 12.27 -20.49 -23.65
CA LYS A 297 12.66 -21.92 -23.71
C LYS A 297 11.56 -22.89 -23.24
N PHE A 298 10.57 -22.41 -22.49
CA PHE A 298 9.40 -23.19 -22.06
C PHE A 298 8.24 -23.17 -23.07
N LYS A 299 8.42 -22.52 -24.22
CA LYS A 299 7.39 -22.40 -25.27
C LYS A 299 7.66 -23.29 -26.48
N SER A 300 6.59 -23.73 -27.14
CA SER A 300 6.62 -24.49 -28.40
C SER A 300 6.69 -23.57 -29.63
N GLU A 301 6.95 -24.15 -30.80
CA GLU A 301 7.08 -23.43 -32.09
C GLU A 301 5.82 -22.63 -32.48
N ASP A 302 4.65 -22.96 -31.92
CA ASP A 302 3.41 -22.23 -32.09
C ASP A 302 3.26 -21.02 -31.15
N GLY A 303 4.27 -20.73 -30.34
CA GLY A 303 4.32 -19.58 -29.42
C GLY A 303 3.56 -19.76 -28.11
N LYS A 304 3.09 -20.97 -27.76
CA LYS A 304 2.44 -21.25 -26.46
C LYS A 304 3.39 -21.93 -25.48
N PHE A 305 3.05 -21.93 -24.18
CA PHE A 305 3.76 -22.74 -23.18
C PHE A 305 3.55 -24.24 -23.43
N LYS A 306 4.58 -25.06 -23.19
CA LYS A 306 4.57 -26.50 -23.45
C LYS A 306 3.62 -27.22 -22.47
N GLU A 307 2.59 -27.91 -23.00
CA GLU A 307 1.58 -28.64 -22.22
C GLU A 307 2.15 -29.61 -21.16
N HIS A 308 3.32 -30.23 -21.42
CA HIS A 308 3.93 -31.16 -20.46
C HIS A 308 4.43 -30.50 -19.16
N LEU A 309 4.54 -29.16 -19.12
CA LEU A 309 4.93 -28.42 -17.91
C LEU A 309 3.89 -28.58 -16.79
N VAL A 310 2.64 -28.91 -17.12
CA VAL A 310 1.55 -29.13 -16.16
C VAL A 310 1.84 -30.30 -15.19
N ALA A 311 2.76 -31.21 -15.56
CA ALA A 311 3.23 -32.27 -14.66
C ALA A 311 4.08 -31.74 -13.48
N ASP A 312 4.71 -30.57 -13.61
CA ASP A 312 5.45 -29.91 -12.53
C ASP A 312 4.56 -28.85 -11.84
N THR A 313 3.78 -29.30 -10.85
CA THR A 313 2.90 -28.41 -10.07
C THR A 313 3.68 -27.26 -9.40
N SER A 314 4.91 -27.50 -8.94
CA SER A 314 5.75 -26.47 -8.32
C SER A 314 6.26 -25.47 -9.36
N GLY A 315 6.62 -25.94 -10.56
CA GLY A 315 6.97 -25.10 -11.71
C GLY A 315 5.81 -24.23 -12.18
N ILE A 316 4.61 -24.80 -12.29
CA ILE A 316 3.40 -24.02 -12.65
C ILE A 316 3.05 -22.98 -11.57
N LEU A 317 3.20 -23.32 -10.29
CA LEU A 317 3.00 -22.36 -9.19
C LEU A 317 4.07 -21.25 -9.19
N SER A 318 5.33 -21.60 -9.43
CA SER A 318 6.43 -20.65 -9.56
C SER A 318 6.23 -19.74 -10.78
N LEU A 319 5.77 -20.27 -11.91
CA LEU A 319 5.40 -19.49 -13.10
C LEU A 319 4.23 -18.55 -12.82
N TYR A 320 3.23 -18.97 -12.05
CA TYR A 320 2.13 -18.11 -11.61
C TYR A 320 2.63 -16.96 -10.72
N GLU A 321 3.40 -17.25 -9.67
CA GLU A 321 3.95 -16.24 -8.76
C GLU A 321 4.92 -15.28 -9.49
N ALA A 322 5.76 -15.81 -10.38
CA ALA A 322 6.62 -15.02 -11.27
C ALA A 322 5.82 -14.10 -12.20
N SER A 323 4.71 -14.60 -12.78
CA SER A 323 3.90 -13.83 -13.73
C SER A 323 3.21 -12.60 -13.13
N GLN A 324 3.15 -12.53 -11.80
CA GLN A 324 2.66 -11.37 -11.08
C GLN A 324 3.58 -10.15 -11.19
N TRP A 325 4.88 -10.36 -11.40
CA TRP A 325 5.89 -9.30 -11.50
C TRP A 325 5.99 -8.71 -12.91
N ASN A 326 4.86 -8.59 -13.62
CA ASN A 326 4.80 -8.13 -15.00
C ASN A 326 5.05 -6.62 -15.13
N THR A 327 5.58 -6.20 -16.29
CA THR A 327 5.67 -4.79 -16.69
C THR A 327 5.11 -4.62 -18.10
N HIS A 328 4.71 -3.39 -18.47
CA HIS A 328 4.03 -3.14 -19.74
C HIS A 328 4.88 -3.59 -20.97
N GLY A 329 4.25 -4.34 -21.88
CA GLY A 329 4.86 -4.83 -23.12
C GLY A 329 5.59 -6.18 -22.99
N GLU A 330 5.24 -6.99 -22.00
CA GLU A 330 5.83 -8.31 -21.76
C GLU A 330 4.81 -9.43 -22.01
N ASP A 331 4.31 -9.53 -23.25
CA ASP A 331 3.22 -10.44 -23.67
C ASP A 331 3.39 -11.92 -23.23
N ILE A 332 4.65 -12.40 -23.15
CA ILE A 332 4.96 -13.74 -22.62
C ILE A 332 4.56 -13.91 -21.15
N ILE A 333 4.59 -12.85 -20.35
CA ILE A 333 4.19 -12.90 -18.95
C ILE A 333 2.67 -12.92 -18.81
N ASP A 334 1.94 -12.20 -19.66
CA ASP A 334 0.47 -12.26 -19.70
C ASP A 334 0.01 -13.65 -20.21
N GLN A 335 0.75 -14.26 -21.14
CA GLN A 335 0.57 -15.68 -21.54
C GLN A 335 0.88 -16.64 -20.38
N ALA A 336 1.96 -16.41 -19.62
CA ALA A 336 2.34 -17.22 -18.46
C ALA A 336 1.28 -17.17 -17.35
N LEU A 337 0.74 -15.98 -17.08
CA LEU A 337 -0.35 -15.77 -16.15
C LEU A 337 -1.61 -16.54 -16.59
N ALA A 338 -1.99 -16.46 -17.87
CA ALA A 338 -3.17 -17.16 -18.38
C ALA A 338 -3.02 -18.69 -18.31
N PHE A 339 -1.88 -19.23 -18.76
CA PHE A 339 -1.56 -20.67 -18.73
C PHE A 339 -1.54 -21.21 -17.30
N SER A 340 -0.73 -20.62 -16.42
CA SER A 340 -0.60 -21.07 -15.03
C SER A 340 -1.89 -20.90 -14.22
N SER A 341 -2.63 -19.79 -14.39
CA SER A 341 -3.92 -19.58 -13.72
C SER A 341 -5.00 -20.59 -14.14
N CYS A 342 -4.89 -21.18 -15.33
CA CYS A 342 -5.81 -22.22 -15.79
C CYS A 342 -5.45 -23.54 -15.08
N HIS A 343 -4.22 -24.00 -15.25
CA HIS A 343 -3.81 -25.31 -14.75
C HIS A 343 -3.73 -25.39 -13.22
N LEU A 344 -3.39 -24.31 -12.49
CA LEU A 344 -3.47 -24.32 -11.02
C LEU A 344 -4.89 -24.56 -10.49
N LYS A 345 -5.93 -24.08 -11.21
CA LYS A 345 -7.32 -24.35 -10.84
C LYS A 345 -7.66 -25.82 -11.08
N GLU A 346 -7.23 -26.39 -12.20
CA GLU A 346 -7.42 -27.82 -12.50
C GLU A 346 -6.67 -28.71 -11.50
N ILE A 347 -5.43 -28.36 -11.14
CA ILE A 347 -4.60 -29.05 -10.15
C ILE A 347 -5.20 -28.97 -8.74
N SER A 348 -5.92 -27.89 -8.40
CA SER A 348 -6.59 -27.76 -7.09
C SER A 348 -7.69 -28.81 -6.82
N PHE A 349 -8.13 -29.55 -7.85
CA PHE A 349 -9.06 -30.68 -7.73
C PHE A 349 -8.35 -32.06 -7.75
N GLN A 350 -7.02 -32.09 -7.78
CA GLN A 350 -6.22 -33.32 -7.86
C GLN A 350 -5.66 -33.74 -6.49
N SER A 351 -5.16 -34.98 -6.40
CA SER A 351 -4.59 -35.55 -5.17
C SER A 351 -3.15 -35.06 -4.92
N ILE A 352 -3.00 -33.78 -4.58
CA ILE A 352 -1.73 -33.14 -4.19
C ILE A 352 -1.59 -33.03 -2.65
N PRO A 353 -0.38 -32.80 -2.10
CA PRO A 353 -0.18 -32.59 -0.67
C PRO A 353 -0.99 -31.39 -0.13
N GLN A 354 -1.57 -31.53 1.07
CA GLN A 354 -2.52 -30.54 1.62
C GLN A 354 -1.91 -29.14 1.80
N HIS A 355 -0.65 -29.04 2.26
CA HIS A 355 0.04 -27.75 2.40
C HIS A 355 0.23 -27.05 1.04
N LEU A 356 0.50 -27.82 -0.03
CA LEU A 356 0.65 -27.31 -1.38
C LEU A 356 -0.71 -26.90 -1.97
N ALA A 357 -1.77 -27.67 -1.72
CA ALA A 357 -3.14 -27.28 -2.08
C ALA A 357 -3.56 -25.96 -1.42
N VAL A 358 -3.23 -25.76 -0.14
CA VAL A 358 -3.45 -24.50 0.58
C VAL A 358 -2.61 -23.36 -0.01
N ARG A 359 -1.33 -23.58 -0.33
CA ARG A 359 -0.48 -22.55 -0.98
C ARG A 359 -1.04 -22.15 -2.35
N ILE A 360 -1.46 -23.10 -3.18
CA ILE A 360 -2.07 -22.84 -4.50
C ILE A 360 -3.38 -22.07 -4.36
N LYS A 361 -4.28 -22.50 -3.46
CA LYS A 361 -5.54 -21.80 -3.15
C LYS A 361 -5.30 -20.37 -2.68
N ASN A 362 -4.31 -20.17 -1.79
CA ASN A 362 -3.96 -18.85 -1.27
C ASN A 362 -3.39 -17.95 -2.38
N ALA A 363 -2.43 -18.43 -3.17
CA ALA A 363 -1.84 -17.67 -4.27
C ALA A 363 -2.89 -17.28 -5.33
N LEU A 364 -3.80 -18.20 -5.69
CA LEU A 364 -4.90 -17.93 -6.63
C LEU A 364 -5.94 -16.94 -6.09
N LYS A 365 -6.13 -16.86 -4.76
CA LYS A 365 -7.01 -15.87 -4.12
C LYS A 365 -6.34 -14.51 -4.04
N HIS A 366 -5.10 -14.46 -3.54
CA HIS A 366 -4.33 -13.23 -3.32
C HIS A 366 -2.83 -13.53 -3.53
N PRO A 367 -2.20 -13.06 -4.62
CA PRO A 367 -0.83 -13.46 -4.95
C PRO A 367 0.21 -12.70 -4.11
N TYR A 368 1.21 -13.41 -3.55
CA TYR A 368 2.23 -12.92 -2.60
C TYR A 368 2.62 -11.44 -2.74
N HIS A 369 3.09 -11.00 -3.92
CA HIS A 369 3.53 -9.63 -4.20
C HIS A 369 2.48 -8.50 -4.02
N ARG A 370 1.19 -8.84 -3.84
CA ARG A 370 0.04 -7.93 -3.59
C ARG A 370 -0.53 -8.10 -2.19
N GLY A 371 -0.04 -9.06 -1.41
CA GLY A 371 -0.45 -9.26 -0.02
C GLY A 371 0.27 -8.31 0.94
N ILE A 372 -0.30 -8.13 2.13
CA ILE A 372 0.40 -7.45 3.23
C ILE A 372 1.49 -8.40 3.73
N SER A 373 2.76 -7.96 3.71
CA SER A 373 3.93 -8.82 3.95
C SER A 373 3.78 -9.71 5.19
N ARG A 374 3.28 -9.18 6.32
CA ARG A 374 3.08 -9.94 7.55
C ARG A 374 1.97 -10.99 7.50
N ILE A 375 0.91 -10.75 6.73
CA ILE A 375 -0.17 -11.73 6.51
C ILE A 375 0.36 -12.88 5.65
N GLU A 376 1.11 -12.57 4.58
CA GLU A 376 1.71 -13.60 3.74
C GLU A 376 2.82 -14.37 4.47
N THR A 377 3.63 -13.71 5.30
CA THR A 377 4.59 -14.39 6.19
C THR A 377 3.91 -15.37 7.14
N ARG A 378 2.80 -14.99 7.81
CA ARG A 378 2.08 -15.90 8.73
C ARG A 378 1.56 -17.16 8.02
N LYS A 379 1.08 -17.02 6.79
CA LYS A 379 0.69 -18.15 5.93
C LYS A 379 1.91 -18.98 5.50
N TYR A 380 3.02 -18.33 5.16
CA TYR A 380 4.20 -19.01 4.63
C TYR A 380 4.98 -19.77 5.70
N ILE A 381 5.02 -19.30 6.96
CA ILE A 381 5.60 -20.05 8.09
C ILE A 381 4.93 -21.42 8.22
N SER A 382 3.58 -21.47 8.25
CA SER A 382 2.84 -22.73 8.34
C SER A 382 2.97 -23.62 7.10
N TYR A 383 3.16 -23.04 5.91
CA TYR A 383 3.53 -23.80 4.71
C TYR A 383 4.94 -24.41 4.84
N TYR A 384 5.94 -23.59 5.20
CA TYR A 384 7.34 -23.97 5.28
C TYR A 384 7.60 -24.99 6.40
N GLU A 385 6.84 -24.93 7.49
CA GLU A 385 6.85 -25.95 8.56
C GLU A 385 6.32 -27.31 8.10
N ALA A 386 5.44 -27.35 7.10
CA ALA A 386 4.95 -28.60 6.51
C ALA A 386 5.88 -29.21 5.45
N GLU A 387 6.86 -28.46 4.94
CA GLU A 387 7.82 -28.93 3.94
C GLU A 387 8.82 -29.95 4.51
N GLU A 388 9.10 -31.01 3.76
CA GLU A 388 10.08 -32.05 4.14
C GLU A 388 11.52 -31.52 4.14
N LYS A 389 11.85 -30.60 3.22
CA LYS A 389 13.21 -30.09 2.96
C LYS A 389 13.49 -28.74 3.63
N ARG A 390 12.73 -28.37 4.67
CA ARG A 390 12.87 -27.09 5.36
C ARG A 390 14.18 -26.98 6.15
N ASP A 391 14.76 -25.79 6.17
CA ASP A 391 15.82 -25.45 7.11
C ASP A 391 15.18 -25.17 8.49
N ALA A 392 15.48 -26.03 9.46
CA ALA A 392 14.91 -25.95 10.79
C ALA A 392 15.43 -24.73 11.60
N VAL A 393 16.67 -24.29 11.36
CA VAL A 393 17.27 -23.13 12.03
C VAL A 393 16.64 -21.84 11.50
N LEU A 394 16.44 -21.76 10.18
CA LEU A 394 15.73 -20.66 9.54
C LEU A 394 14.25 -20.60 9.94
N LEU A 395 13.56 -21.74 10.07
CA LEU A 395 12.18 -21.78 10.57
C LEU A 395 12.09 -21.33 12.03
N GLU A 396 12.97 -21.82 12.91
CA GLU A 396 12.98 -21.42 14.32
C GLU A 396 13.28 -19.93 14.47
N PHE A 397 14.24 -19.40 13.69
CA PHE A 397 14.51 -17.97 13.62
C PHE A 397 13.28 -17.17 13.18
N ALA A 398 12.60 -17.61 12.12
CA ALA A 398 11.41 -16.95 11.60
C ALA A 398 10.23 -16.95 12.59
N LYS A 399 9.99 -18.05 13.32
CA LYS A 399 8.97 -18.11 14.39
C LYS A 399 9.25 -17.09 15.49
N ILE A 400 10.49 -17.04 15.99
CA ILE A 400 10.87 -16.16 17.10
C ILE A 400 10.83 -14.68 16.67
N ASP A 401 11.38 -14.35 15.51
CA ASP A 401 11.31 -13.00 14.94
C ASP A 401 9.86 -12.57 14.68
N PHE A 402 9.03 -13.46 14.12
CA PHE A 402 7.62 -13.21 13.89
C PHE A 402 6.91 -12.85 15.20
N ASN A 403 7.15 -13.59 16.28
CA ASN A 403 6.53 -13.39 17.58
C ASN A 403 7.04 -12.13 18.29
N MET A 404 8.35 -11.84 18.27
CA MET A 404 8.91 -10.60 18.82
C MET A 404 8.30 -9.36 18.15
N LEU A 405 8.15 -9.39 16.81
CA LEU A 405 7.45 -8.34 16.08
C LEU A 405 5.94 -8.30 16.38
N GLN A 406 5.27 -9.44 16.58
CA GLN A 406 3.86 -9.46 16.98
C GLN A 406 3.64 -8.79 18.36
N ILE A 407 4.57 -8.97 19.31
CA ILE A 407 4.55 -8.25 20.60
C ILE A 407 4.76 -6.75 20.37
N LEU A 408 5.80 -6.37 19.60
CA LEU A 408 6.07 -4.98 19.24
C LEU A 408 4.81 -4.27 18.70
N HIS A 409 4.11 -4.93 17.78
CA HIS A 409 2.91 -4.44 17.10
C HIS A 409 1.69 -4.39 18.04
N ARG A 410 1.56 -5.35 18.98
CA ARG A 410 0.52 -5.31 20.04
C ARG A 410 0.72 -4.12 20.98
N THR A 411 1.96 -3.82 21.38
CA THR A 411 2.28 -2.63 22.19
C THR A 411 1.97 -1.35 21.42
N GLU A 412 2.26 -1.27 20.11
CA GLU A 412 1.89 -0.11 19.27
C GLU A 412 0.37 0.06 19.15
N LEU A 413 -0.39 -1.02 18.94
CA LEU A 413 -1.85 -0.97 18.87
C LEU A 413 -2.47 -0.52 20.20
N ALA A 414 -1.98 -1.02 21.34
CA ALA A 414 -2.43 -0.60 22.66
C ALA A 414 -2.12 0.90 22.90
N CYS A 415 -0.97 1.36 22.43
CA CYS A 415 -0.56 2.77 22.43
C CYS A 415 -1.50 3.67 21.60
N VAL A 416 -1.80 3.33 20.35
CA VAL A 416 -2.74 4.09 19.49
C VAL A 416 -4.18 4.04 20.06
N THR A 417 -4.59 2.89 20.61
CA THR A 417 -5.90 2.73 21.27
C THR A 417 -6.03 3.63 22.49
N ARG A 418 -5.00 3.71 23.33
CA ARG A 418 -4.97 4.61 24.50
C ARG A 418 -5.09 6.08 24.09
N TRP A 419 -4.35 6.52 23.07
CA TRP A 419 -4.49 7.88 22.52
C TRP A 419 -5.94 8.16 22.05
N TYR A 420 -6.56 7.21 21.35
CA TYR A 420 -7.93 7.35 20.85
C TYR A 420 -8.97 7.51 21.98
N GLU A 421 -8.73 6.85 23.11
CA GLU A 421 -9.61 6.92 24.30
C GLU A 421 -9.33 8.15 25.16
N GLU A 422 -8.07 8.56 25.33
CA GLU A 422 -7.67 9.81 26.00
C GLU A 422 -8.19 11.06 25.26
N MET A 423 -8.23 11.02 23.94
CA MET A 423 -8.86 12.04 23.10
C MET A 423 -10.40 12.01 23.14
N GLU A 424 -11.03 11.06 23.84
CA GLU A 424 -12.48 10.95 24.03
C GLU A 424 -13.29 10.94 22.70
N ILE A 425 -12.69 10.49 21.59
CA ILE A 425 -13.21 10.69 20.23
C ILE A 425 -14.62 10.09 20.07
N LYS A 426 -14.85 8.88 20.59
CA LYS A 426 -16.15 8.18 20.56
C LYS A 426 -17.31 9.00 21.15
N SER A 427 -17.05 9.89 22.11
CA SER A 427 -18.09 10.69 22.79
C SER A 427 -18.26 12.11 22.23
N LYS A 428 -17.22 12.66 21.60
CA LYS A 428 -17.22 14.04 21.05
C LYS A 428 -17.45 14.12 19.55
N VAL A 429 -17.13 13.05 18.81
CA VAL A 429 -17.23 12.98 17.35
C VAL A 429 -18.09 11.77 16.95
N THR A 430 -19.29 11.71 17.53
CA THR A 430 -20.22 10.54 17.51
C THR A 430 -20.73 10.10 16.13
N TYR A 431 -20.40 10.82 15.06
CA TYR A 431 -20.73 10.45 13.67
C TYR A 431 -19.61 9.64 12.98
N THR A 432 -18.41 9.54 13.58
CA THR A 432 -17.23 8.94 12.93
C THR A 432 -17.16 7.43 13.10
N ARG A 433 -16.59 6.75 12.10
CA ARG A 433 -16.26 5.32 12.10
C ARG A 433 -15.11 5.05 13.07
N HIS A 434 -15.31 4.14 14.03
CA HIS A 434 -14.29 3.78 15.03
C HIS A 434 -13.39 2.65 14.50
N ARG A 435 -12.32 3.02 13.77
CA ARG A 435 -11.48 2.10 12.97
C ARG A 435 -10.01 2.01 13.41
N VAL A 436 -9.78 1.90 14.72
CA VAL A 436 -8.42 1.97 15.32
C VAL A 436 -7.54 0.79 14.91
N ALA A 437 -8.08 -0.44 14.92
CA ALA A 437 -7.31 -1.63 14.58
C ALA A 437 -7.01 -1.69 13.07
N GLU A 438 -7.96 -1.23 12.26
CA GLU A 438 -7.85 -1.18 10.80
C GLU A 438 -6.85 -0.10 10.35
N ALA A 439 -6.89 1.11 10.94
CA ALA A 439 -5.90 2.15 10.69
C ALA A 439 -4.48 1.74 11.11
N TYR A 440 -4.35 0.94 12.18
CA TYR A 440 -3.07 0.38 12.58
C TYR A 440 -2.60 -0.78 11.68
N LEU A 441 -3.51 -1.65 11.20
CA LEU A 441 -3.19 -2.67 10.19
C LEU A 441 -2.67 -2.05 8.89
N TRP A 442 -3.23 -0.90 8.47
CA TRP A 442 -2.72 -0.13 7.33
C TRP A 442 -1.29 0.37 7.56
N SER A 443 -0.90 0.75 8.77
CA SER A 443 0.48 1.19 9.05
C SER A 443 1.47 0.02 9.07
N ILE A 444 1.08 -1.16 9.59
CA ILE A 444 1.84 -2.42 9.39
C ILE A 444 1.99 -2.75 7.91
N GLY A 445 0.95 -2.50 7.10
CA GLY A 445 0.96 -2.72 5.66
C GLY A 445 1.94 -1.84 4.88
N ALA A 446 2.34 -0.69 5.44
CA ALA A 446 3.36 0.18 4.85
C ALA A 446 4.79 -0.28 5.19
N TYR A 447 5.02 -0.71 6.43
CA TYR A 447 6.31 -1.21 6.92
C TYR A 447 6.13 -1.92 8.27
N PHE A 448 6.72 -3.10 8.44
CA PHE A 448 6.51 -3.96 9.62
C PHE A 448 7.73 -4.07 10.55
N GLU A 449 8.88 -3.62 10.06
CA GLU A 449 10.21 -3.78 10.63
C GLU A 449 10.35 -2.94 11.93
N PRO A 450 11.21 -3.32 12.89
CA PRO A 450 11.20 -2.74 14.23
C PRO A 450 11.61 -1.27 14.24
N GLN A 451 12.55 -0.85 13.38
CA GLN A 451 13.02 0.53 13.26
C GLN A 451 11.92 1.54 12.89
N TYR A 452 10.84 1.10 12.24
CA TYR A 452 9.71 1.95 11.87
C TYR A 452 8.59 1.99 12.93
N SER A 453 8.91 1.55 14.16
CA SER A 453 8.12 1.63 15.40
C SER A 453 7.36 2.95 15.57
N GLN A 454 8.06 4.10 15.60
CA GLN A 454 7.41 5.40 15.77
C GLN A 454 6.56 5.78 14.55
N ALA A 455 7.06 5.49 13.34
CA ALA A 455 6.39 5.81 12.09
C ALA A 455 5.02 5.11 12.01
N ARG A 456 4.91 3.84 12.41
CA ARG A 456 3.63 3.11 12.42
C ARG A 456 2.60 3.73 13.35
N VAL A 457 3.00 4.14 14.55
CA VAL A 457 2.13 4.82 15.53
C VAL A 457 1.66 6.15 14.96
N LYS A 458 2.58 6.99 14.47
CA LYS A 458 2.29 8.31 13.90
C LYS A 458 1.39 8.19 12.66
N THR A 459 1.63 7.23 11.77
CA THR A 459 0.77 6.93 10.60
C THR A 459 -0.60 6.41 10.99
N ALA A 460 -0.73 5.52 11.98
CA ALA A 460 -2.04 5.05 12.44
C ALA A 460 -2.90 6.17 13.05
N VAL A 461 -2.29 7.07 13.82
CA VAL A 461 -2.96 8.28 14.33
C VAL A 461 -3.39 9.19 13.18
N ALA A 462 -2.51 9.45 12.20
CA ALA A 462 -2.86 10.23 11.01
C ALA A 462 -4.03 9.61 10.20
N LEU A 463 -4.04 8.29 10.01
CA LEU A 463 -5.13 7.57 9.33
C LEU A 463 -6.46 7.65 10.09
N ILE A 464 -6.44 7.65 11.42
CA ILE A 464 -7.64 7.92 12.23
C ILE A 464 -8.12 9.36 12.02
N ILE A 465 -7.21 10.34 11.97
CA ILE A 465 -7.56 11.75 11.71
C ILE A 465 -8.15 11.92 10.30
N PHE A 466 -7.54 11.30 9.28
CA PHE A 466 -8.11 11.27 7.92
C PHE A 466 -9.50 10.61 7.89
N THR A 467 -9.73 9.51 8.62
CA THR A 467 -11.06 8.89 8.73
C THR A 467 -12.09 9.84 9.35
N MET A 468 -11.72 10.60 10.39
CA MET A 468 -12.61 11.61 10.98
C MET A 468 -12.90 12.77 10.04
N LEU A 469 -11.93 13.20 9.22
CA LEU A 469 -12.11 14.23 8.20
C LEU A 469 -13.03 13.73 7.07
N ASP A 470 -12.80 12.52 6.55
CA ASP A 470 -13.63 11.85 5.55
C ASP A 470 -15.10 11.77 5.99
N ASP A 471 -15.36 11.26 7.20
CA ASP A 471 -16.69 11.25 7.83
C ASP A 471 -17.29 12.67 8.05
N THR A 472 -16.45 13.69 8.21
CA THR A 472 -16.91 15.09 8.37
C THR A 472 -17.48 15.61 7.06
N TYR A 473 -16.79 15.39 5.93
CA TYR A 473 -17.23 15.84 4.61
C TYR A 473 -18.41 15.03 4.07
N ASP A 474 -18.37 13.70 4.15
CA ASP A 474 -19.34 12.84 3.47
C ASP A 474 -20.59 12.52 4.30
N ALA A 475 -20.48 12.45 5.63
CA ALA A 475 -21.55 11.94 6.49
C ALA A 475 -22.19 12.98 7.44
N TYR A 476 -21.57 14.14 7.67
CA TYR A 476 -21.99 15.06 8.75
C TYR A 476 -22.23 16.52 8.37
N GLY A 477 -21.26 17.20 7.76
CA GLY A 477 -21.32 18.65 7.54
C GLY A 477 -22.42 19.09 6.57
N THR A 478 -22.92 20.32 6.71
CA THR A 478 -23.60 21.01 5.59
C THR A 478 -22.58 21.69 4.68
N MET A 479 -22.99 22.05 3.45
CA MET A 479 -22.12 22.72 2.49
C MET A 479 -21.48 23.99 3.08
N GLU A 480 -22.27 24.77 3.82
CA GLU A 480 -21.87 26.02 4.46
C GLU A 480 -20.95 25.78 5.68
N GLU A 481 -21.18 24.71 6.44
CA GLU A 481 -20.28 24.28 7.51
C GLU A 481 -18.92 23.81 6.94
N LEU A 482 -18.94 23.13 5.79
CA LEU A 482 -17.75 22.58 5.13
C LEU A 482 -16.94 23.63 4.36
N GLU A 483 -17.56 24.58 3.66
CA GLU A 483 -16.85 25.71 3.02
C GLU A 483 -16.00 26.49 4.04
N ILE A 484 -16.55 26.72 5.25
CA ILE A 484 -15.85 27.40 6.35
C ILE A 484 -14.75 26.50 6.95
N PHE A 485 -14.94 25.17 6.97
CA PHE A 485 -13.97 24.20 7.48
C PHE A 485 -12.77 24.06 6.52
N SER A 486 -13.01 23.95 5.21
CA SER A 486 -11.96 23.91 4.18
C SER A 486 -11.14 25.20 4.16
N ASP A 487 -11.79 26.37 4.18
CA ASP A 487 -11.13 27.69 4.19
C ASP A 487 -10.17 27.87 5.38
N ALA A 488 -10.48 27.25 6.53
CA ALA A 488 -9.62 27.25 7.71
C ALA A 488 -8.41 26.30 7.58
N ILE A 489 -8.62 25.11 7.01
CA ILE A 489 -7.55 24.12 6.74
C ILE A 489 -6.58 24.65 5.68
N GLU A 490 -7.09 25.21 4.58
CA GLU A 490 -6.26 25.81 3.50
C GLU A 490 -5.40 26.98 3.99
N LYS A 491 -5.83 27.69 5.03
CA LYS A 491 -5.10 28.80 5.67
C LYS A 491 -4.30 28.38 6.90
N TRP A 492 -4.39 27.11 7.30
CA TRP A 492 -3.79 26.54 8.50
C TRP A 492 -3.99 27.42 9.75
N LEU A 493 -5.26 27.76 10.06
CA LEU A 493 -5.57 28.64 11.18
C LEU A 493 -5.27 27.96 12.53
N PRO A 494 -4.63 28.65 13.50
CA PRO A 494 -4.30 28.08 14.83
C PRO A 494 -5.51 27.92 15.77
N ALA A 495 -6.74 28.14 15.27
CA ALA A 495 -7.98 27.92 16.00
C ALA A 495 -9.12 27.62 15.03
N PRO A 496 -10.05 26.71 15.39
CA PRO A 496 -11.20 26.39 14.54
C PRO A 496 -12.16 27.58 14.40
N PRO A 497 -12.82 27.77 13.24
CA PRO A 497 -13.83 28.81 13.05
C PRO A 497 -14.97 28.74 14.07
N ASN A 498 -15.51 29.90 14.47
CA ASN A 498 -16.61 29.95 15.44
C ASN A 498 -17.93 29.37 14.91
N MET A 499 -18.16 29.41 13.59
CA MET A 499 -19.46 29.16 12.95
C MET A 499 -19.73 27.70 12.56
N ILE A 500 -18.84 26.76 12.91
CA ILE A 500 -19.00 25.32 12.66
C ILE A 500 -19.40 24.56 13.95
N PRO A 501 -20.04 23.37 13.84
CA PRO A 501 -20.38 22.50 14.96
C PRO A 501 -19.19 22.20 15.89
N GLU A 502 -19.45 22.06 17.19
CA GLU A 502 -18.39 21.84 18.19
C GLU A 502 -17.62 20.53 17.98
N SER A 503 -18.28 19.51 17.42
CA SER A 503 -17.66 18.26 17.00
C SER A 503 -16.66 18.45 15.84
N MET A 504 -16.98 19.31 14.86
CA MET A 504 -16.03 19.70 13.80
C MET A 504 -14.90 20.56 14.34
N LYS A 505 -15.18 21.49 15.28
CA LYS A 505 -14.11 22.22 16.00
C LYS A 505 -13.18 21.26 16.75
N TYR A 506 -13.69 20.15 17.27
CA TYR A 506 -12.89 19.15 17.97
C TYR A 506 -12.00 18.34 17.03
N VAL A 507 -12.52 17.89 15.88
CA VAL A 507 -11.71 17.24 14.82
C VAL A 507 -10.61 18.18 14.33
N TYR A 508 -10.94 19.46 14.09
CA TYR A 508 -9.96 20.47 13.68
C TYR A 508 -8.82 20.63 14.69
N ARG A 509 -9.14 20.73 15.98
CA ARG A 509 -8.13 20.78 17.06
C ARG A 509 -7.24 19.54 17.05
N ILE A 510 -7.83 18.33 17.03
CA ILE A 510 -7.02 17.10 16.98
C ILE A 510 -6.07 17.09 15.78
N MET A 511 -6.51 17.56 14.62
CA MET A 511 -5.67 17.66 13.42
C MET A 511 -4.50 18.64 13.62
N VAL A 512 -4.78 19.88 14.07
CA VAL A 512 -3.74 20.89 14.27
C VAL A 512 -2.80 20.50 15.42
N ASP A 513 -3.34 20.15 16.59
CA ASP A 513 -2.58 19.70 17.78
C ASP A 513 -1.66 18.50 17.47
N PHE A 514 -1.99 17.67 16.48
CA PHE A 514 -1.17 16.52 16.04
C PHE A 514 -0.04 16.97 15.09
N TYR A 515 -0.34 17.78 14.09
CA TYR A 515 0.65 18.21 13.10
C TYR A 515 1.62 19.27 13.65
N GLU A 516 1.20 20.17 14.55
CA GLU A 516 2.11 21.09 15.24
C GLU A 516 3.17 20.32 16.04
N LYS A 517 2.79 19.22 16.71
CA LYS A 517 3.74 18.37 17.44
C LYS A 517 4.69 17.59 16.54
N LEU A 518 4.24 17.14 15.37
CA LEU A 518 5.12 16.51 14.38
C LEU A 518 6.16 17.50 13.83
N ASP A 519 5.82 18.79 13.78
CA ASP A 519 6.75 19.86 13.38
C ASP A 519 7.73 20.17 14.54
N GLU A 520 7.26 20.28 15.79
CA GLU A 520 8.11 20.40 16.99
C GLU A 520 9.09 19.23 17.12
N GLU A 521 8.64 17.98 16.94
CA GLU A 521 9.51 16.79 16.94
C GLU A 521 10.55 16.87 15.81
N PHE A 522 10.16 17.30 14.61
CA PHE A 522 11.06 17.42 13.46
C PHE A 522 12.11 18.53 13.63
N GLU A 523 11.74 19.69 14.20
CA GLU A 523 12.70 20.76 14.53
C GLU A 523 13.74 20.30 15.58
N ASN A 524 13.33 19.47 16.55
CA ASN A 524 14.21 18.99 17.62
C ASN A 524 15.12 17.83 17.19
N GLU A 525 14.60 16.84 16.46
CA GLU A 525 15.36 15.64 16.07
C GLU A 525 16.07 15.79 14.70
N GLY A 526 15.66 16.74 13.86
CA GLY A 526 16.12 16.90 12.48
C GLY A 526 15.76 15.72 11.56
N ARG A 527 14.81 14.89 12.00
CA ARG A 527 14.42 13.59 11.43
C ARG A 527 12.91 13.41 11.65
N SER A 528 12.22 12.74 10.73
CA SER A 528 10.81 12.40 10.91
C SER A 528 10.56 10.93 10.59
N GLY A 529 9.84 10.21 11.45
CA GLY A 529 9.25 8.88 11.21
C GLY A 529 10.22 7.78 10.77
N MET A 530 10.60 7.79 9.49
CA MET A 530 11.50 6.84 8.83
C MET A 530 13.00 7.23 8.94
N GLY A 531 13.33 8.24 9.74
CA GLY A 531 14.72 8.66 9.98
C GLY A 531 15.39 9.23 8.73
N ASP A 532 16.63 8.80 8.44
CA ASP A 532 17.46 9.30 7.33
C ASP A 532 16.84 9.10 5.93
N VAL A 533 15.84 8.22 5.80
CA VAL A 533 15.09 8.00 4.54
C VAL A 533 14.18 9.18 4.22
N ALA A 534 13.61 9.84 5.23
CA ALA A 534 12.65 10.94 5.08
C ALA A 534 13.35 12.31 4.99
N ASN A 535 14.32 12.42 4.08
CA ASN A 535 15.09 13.64 3.82
C ASN A 535 14.45 14.54 2.76
N LEU A 536 15.01 15.75 2.56
CA LEU A 536 14.46 16.76 1.64
C LEU A 536 14.32 16.23 0.19
N ASP A 537 15.33 15.54 -0.33
CA ASP A 537 15.33 14.98 -1.69
C ASP A 537 14.16 13.99 -1.87
N ALA A 538 13.83 13.20 -0.84
CA ALA A 538 12.68 12.29 -0.84
C ALA A 538 11.34 13.05 -0.87
N PHE A 539 11.22 14.16 -0.16
CA PHE A 539 10.02 15.01 -0.19
C PHE A 539 9.88 15.81 -1.51
N GLU A 540 10.98 16.30 -2.08
CA GLU A 540 10.98 16.91 -3.42
C GLU A 540 10.58 15.88 -4.49
N TRP A 541 11.15 14.66 -4.42
CA TRP A 541 10.77 13.55 -5.29
C TRP A 541 9.29 13.20 -5.16
N LEU A 542 8.75 13.07 -3.94
CA LEU A 542 7.34 12.77 -3.71
C LEU A 542 6.40 13.88 -4.22
N SER A 543 6.85 15.14 -4.11
CA SER A 543 6.15 16.34 -4.60
C SER A 543 6.17 16.45 -6.13
N SER A 544 7.12 15.81 -6.81
CA SER A 544 7.16 15.73 -8.29
C SER A 544 6.02 14.89 -8.91
N ASN A 545 5.20 14.23 -8.07
CA ASN A 545 4.15 13.29 -8.46
C ASN A 545 4.70 12.10 -9.29
N PRO A 546 5.62 11.31 -8.72
CA PRO A 546 6.30 10.23 -9.43
C PRO A 546 5.32 9.13 -9.82
N LYS A 547 5.59 8.45 -10.95
CA LYS A 547 4.64 7.47 -11.54
C LYS A 547 4.18 6.37 -10.58
N ILE A 548 5.05 5.94 -9.65
CA ILE A 548 4.73 4.93 -8.63
C ILE A 548 3.67 5.43 -7.64
N ARG A 549 3.77 6.69 -7.19
CA ARG A 549 2.76 7.35 -6.35
C ARG A 549 1.41 7.42 -7.10
N VAL A 550 1.43 7.95 -8.33
CA VAL A 550 0.22 8.10 -9.16
C VAL A 550 -0.42 6.75 -9.53
N ALA A 551 0.35 5.67 -9.59
CA ALA A 551 -0.17 4.32 -9.75
C ALA A 551 -0.82 3.80 -8.46
N SER A 552 -0.16 3.97 -7.32
CA SER A 552 -0.70 3.59 -6.00
C SER A 552 -2.00 4.32 -5.66
N GLU A 553 -2.04 5.65 -5.86
CA GLU A 553 -3.25 6.48 -5.68
C GLU A 553 -4.43 5.96 -6.53
N LYS A 554 -4.18 5.55 -7.78
CA LYS A 554 -5.21 4.97 -8.66
C LYS A 554 -5.66 3.58 -8.24
N ILE A 555 -4.73 2.72 -7.83
CA ILE A 555 -5.06 1.37 -7.34
C ILE A 555 -5.94 1.50 -6.10
N SER A 556 -5.49 2.27 -5.11
CA SER A 556 -6.26 2.57 -3.88
C SER A 556 -7.67 3.10 -4.22
N ARG A 557 -7.78 4.12 -5.07
CA ARG A 557 -9.06 4.74 -5.42
C ARG A 557 -10.00 3.78 -6.17
N PHE A 558 -9.54 3.07 -7.21
CA PHE A 558 -10.40 2.11 -7.90
C PHE A 558 -10.80 0.93 -7.02
N THR A 559 -9.92 0.44 -6.15
CA THR A 559 -10.22 -0.64 -5.20
C THR A 559 -11.27 -0.22 -4.17
N ASP A 560 -11.14 0.98 -3.60
CA ASP A 560 -12.12 1.56 -2.67
C ASP A 560 -13.46 1.85 -3.37
N ASP A 561 -13.46 2.42 -4.58
CA ASP A 561 -14.68 2.67 -5.37
C ASP A 561 -15.43 1.37 -5.72
N ILE A 562 -14.71 0.29 -6.05
CA ILE A 562 -15.30 -1.02 -6.38
C ILE A 562 -15.89 -1.70 -5.13
N SER A 563 -15.19 -1.64 -4.00
CA SER A 563 -15.60 -2.31 -2.76
C SER A 563 -16.67 -1.55 -1.96
N SER A 564 -16.72 -0.22 -2.07
CA SER A 564 -17.74 0.62 -1.44
C SER A 564 -19.03 0.79 -2.26
N TYR A 565 -19.04 0.35 -3.53
CA TYR A 565 -20.09 0.67 -4.51
C TYR A 565 -21.54 0.47 -4.00
N GLU A 566 -21.82 -0.61 -3.28
CA GLU A 566 -23.17 -0.92 -2.77
C GLU A 566 -23.59 -0.09 -1.55
N VAL A 567 -22.63 0.50 -0.83
CA VAL A 567 -22.87 1.39 0.32
C VAL A 567 -23.00 2.85 -0.14
N SER A 568 -22.34 3.19 -1.25
CA SER A 568 -22.22 4.56 -1.78
C SER A 568 -23.38 5.03 -2.68
N ASN A 569 -24.42 4.21 -2.91
CA ASN A 569 -25.57 4.52 -3.81
C ASN A 569 -26.95 4.52 -3.10
#